data_AF-E8RKC2-F1
#
_entry.id   AF-E8RKC2-F1
#
_cell.length_a   1.000
_cell.length_b   1.000
_cell.length_c   1.000
_cell.angle_alpha   90.00
_cell.angle_beta   90.00
_cell.angle_gamma   90.00
#
_symmetry.space_group_name_H-M   'P 1'
#
loop_
_entity.id
_entity.type
_entity.pdbx_description
1 polymer ?
#
loop_
_entity_poly.entity_id
_entity_poly.type
_entity_poly.pdbx_seq_one_letter_code
_entity_poly.pdbx_strand_id
1 'polypeptide(L)'
;MIVVLCILTYFHRHHLLKYLYLTNIVCYIIAILTYFIIISQPIGENHLGKWYNVVAFTWLISFFGGFFLSLTAIPCFFIEQATRHTWALVICGIGVIVSFVSSGLLIIWIILGILSLNSG
;
A
#
# COMPACT_ATOMS: atom_id res chain seq x y z
N MET A 1 2.05 -8.49 -3.10
CA MET A 1 1.66 -7.38 -4.00
C MET A 1 2.74 -7.02 -5.02
N ILE A 2 4.02 -6.94 -4.65
CA ILE A 2 5.12 -6.61 -5.59
C ILE A 2 5.13 -7.48 -6.85
N VAL A 3 5.03 -8.81 -6.71
CA VAL A 3 5.02 -9.74 -7.87
C VAL A 3 3.88 -9.43 -8.85
N VAL A 4 2.68 -9.16 -8.32
CA VAL A 4 1.51 -8.79 -9.13
C VAL A 4 1.74 -7.45 -9.84
N LEU A 5 2.29 -6.45 -9.15
CA LEU A 5 2.62 -5.15 -9.76
C LEU A 5 3.67 -5.27 -10.87
N CYS A 6 4.67 -6.14 -10.73
CA CYS A 6 5.65 -6.40 -11.78
C CYS A 6 4.99 -6.99 -13.04
N ILE A 7 4.07 -7.95 -12.86
CA ILE A 7 3.31 -8.55 -13.97
C ILE A 7 2.45 -7.48 -14.66
N LEU A 8 1.73 -6.66 -13.89
CA LEU A 8 0.91 -5.55 -14.42
C LEU A 8 1.75 -4.52 -15.19
N THR A 9 2.95 -4.21 -14.68
CA THR A 9 3.92 -3.31 -15.33
C THR A 9 4.39 -3.85 -16.68
N TYR A 10 4.59 -5.17 -16.78
CA TYR A 10 4.98 -5.82 -18.03
C TYR A 10 3.87 -5.71 -19.10
N PHE A 11 2.61 -5.98 -18.73
CA PHE A 11 1.49 -5.87 -19.65
C PHE A 11 1.20 -4.43 -20.09
N HIS A 12 1.37 -3.44 -19.21
CA HIS A 12 1.11 -2.01 -19.49
C HIS A 12 2.39 -1.22 -19.82
N ARG A 13 3.42 -1.88 -20.37
CA ARG A 13 4.73 -1.29 -20.71
C ARG A 13 4.67 0.07 -21.42
N HIS A 14 3.64 0.29 -22.24
CA HIS A 14 3.46 1.47 -23.09
C HIS A 14 2.40 2.45 -22.61
N HIS A 15 1.80 2.21 -21.44
CA HIS A 15 0.74 3.04 -20.88
C HIS A 15 1.21 3.81 -19.64
N LEU A 16 0.60 4.97 -19.37
CA LEU A 16 0.97 5.83 -18.25
C LEU A 16 0.78 5.15 -16.88
N LEU A 17 -0.11 4.14 -16.80
CA LEU A 17 -0.30 3.32 -15.60
C LEU A 17 0.97 2.59 -15.14
N LYS A 18 1.95 2.38 -16.04
CA LYS A 18 3.27 1.86 -15.69
C LYS A 18 3.90 2.63 -14.52
N TYR A 19 3.79 3.96 -14.52
CA TYR A 19 4.39 4.79 -13.48
C TYR A 19 3.69 4.64 -12.13
N LEU A 20 2.38 4.35 -12.14
CA LEU A 20 1.61 4.08 -10.93
C LEU A 20 2.06 2.75 -10.31
N TYR A 21 2.24 1.70 -11.11
CA TYR A 21 2.75 0.40 -10.62
C TYR A 21 4.19 0.50 -10.12
N LEU A 22 5.05 1.24 -10.82
CA LEU A 22 6.46 1.37 -10.49
C LEU A 22 6.65 2.18 -9.20
N THR A 23 5.90 3.26 -9.02
CA THR A 23 5.85 4.02 -7.75
C THR A 23 5.38 3.14 -6.59
N ASN A 24 4.38 2.31 -6.83
CA ASN A 24 3.85 1.39 -5.83
C ASN A 24 4.87 0.31 -5.42
N ILE A 25 5.60 -0.25 -6.39
CA ILE A 25 6.73 -1.18 -6.12
C ILE A 25 7.78 -0.49 -5.26
N VAL A 26 8.16 0.75 -5.57
CA VAL A 26 9.13 1.52 -4.78
C VAL A 26 8.64 1.73 -3.35
N CYS A 27 7.37 2.11 -3.15
CA CYS A 27 6.78 2.24 -1.81
C CYS A 27 6.87 0.93 -1.01
N TYR A 28 6.53 -0.21 -1.61
CA TYR A 28 6.65 -1.49 -0.91
C TYR A 28 8.10 -1.89 -0.62
N ILE A 29 9.04 -1.60 -1.51
CA ILE A 29 10.47 -1.85 -1.25
C ILE A 29 10.95 -1.01 -0.06
N ILE A 30 10.59 0.28 -0.01
CA ILE A 30 10.94 1.17 1.10
C ILE A 30 10.31 0.64 2.41
N ALA A 31 9.05 0.21 2.39
CA ALA A 31 8.39 -0.40 3.54
C ALA A 31 9.11 -1.68 4.01
N ILE A 32 9.53 -2.55 3.10
CA ILE A 32 10.26 -3.77 3.47
C ILE A 32 11.63 -3.42 4.08
N LEU A 33 12.39 -2.52 3.45
CA LEU A 33 13.71 -2.12 3.95
C LEU A 33 13.63 -1.47 5.34
N THR A 34 12.69 -0.55 5.52
CA THR A 34 12.49 0.13 6.82
C THR A 34 11.99 -0.83 7.89
N TYR A 35 11.17 -1.82 7.54
CA TYR A 35 10.77 -2.89 8.46
C TYR A 35 11.96 -3.72 8.94
N PHE A 36 12.83 -4.14 8.01
CA PHE A 36 14.02 -4.91 8.35
C PHE A 36 14.99 -4.11 9.23
N ILE A 37 15.11 -2.80 9.00
CA ILE A 37 15.92 -1.91 9.84
C ILE A 37 15.37 -1.85 11.28
N ILE A 38 14.04 -1.83 11.44
CA ILE A 38 13.39 -1.80 12.76
C ILE A 38 13.58 -3.14 13.49
N ILE A 39 13.36 -4.27 12.82
CA ILE A 39 13.39 -5.60 13.47
C ILE A 39 14.82 -6.11 13.73
N SER A 40 15.81 -5.61 12.99
CA SER A 40 17.23 -5.96 13.19
C SER A 40 17.85 -5.26 14.40
N GLN A 41 17.13 -4.37 15.09
CA GLN A 41 17.61 -3.77 16.31
C GLN A 41 17.60 -4.79 17.46
N PRO A 42 18.70 -4.94 18.22
CA PRO A 42 18.73 -5.79 19.40
C PRO A 42 17.71 -5.30 20.45
N ILE A 43 17.00 -6.25 21.03
CA ILE A 43 15.94 -5.99 22.02
C ILE A 43 16.56 -5.26 23.22
N GLY A 44 16.15 -4.01 23.43
CA GLY A 44 16.59 -3.19 24.57
C GLY A 44 17.67 -2.14 24.25
N GLU A 45 18.29 -2.17 23.07
CA GLU A 45 19.24 -1.13 22.64
C GLU A 45 18.64 -0.32 21.50
N ASN A 46 18.35 0.95 21.78
CA ASN A 46 17.83 1.87 20.77
C ASN A 46 18.98 2.44 19.93
N HIS A 47 19.64 1.58 19.14
CA HIS A 47 20.83 1.93 18.36
C HIS A 47 20.57 3.03 17.32
N LEU A 48 19.34 3.07 16.79
CA LEU A 48 18.82 4.15 15.94
C LEU A 48 18.64 5.49 16.69
N GLY A 49 18.51 5.47 18.02
CA GLY A 49 18.29 6.65 18.85
C GLY A 49 17.18 7.57 18.30
N LYS A 50 17.55 8.80 17.93
CA LYS A 50 16.62 9.80 17.36
C LYS A 50 16.06 9.43 15.99
N TRP A 51 16.73 8.53 15.24
CA TRP A 51 16.31 8.13 13.90
C TRP A 51 15.26 7.02 13.90
N TYR A 52 15.02 6.35 15.04
CA TYR A 52 14.03 5.28 15.13
C TYR A 52 12.65 5.75 14.70
N ASN A 53 12.22 6.90 15.23
CA ASN A 53 10.94 7.50 14.88
C ASN A 53 10.86 7.84 13.40
N VAL A 54 11.93 8.35 12.79
CA VAL A 54 11.97 8.67 11.35
C VAL A 54 11.81 7.41 10.50
N VAL A 55 12.50 6.32 10.85
CA VAL A 55 12.42 5.04 10.13
C VAL A 55 11.03 4.42 10.31
N ALA A 56 10.48 4.41 11.53
CA ALA A 56 9.14 3.92 11.82
C ALA A 56 8.05 4.73 11.08
N PHE A 57 8.19 6.05 11.01
CA PHE A 57 7.26 6.90 10.28
C PHE A 57 7.37 6.69 8.76
N THR A 58 8.59 6.51 8.25
CA THR A 58 8.85 6.20 6.83
C THR A 58 8.26 4.84 6.46
N TRP A 59 8.37 3.84 7.34
CA TRP A 59 7.73 2.54 7.20
C TRP A 59 6.22 2.70 7.09
N LEU A 60 5.61 3.42 8.03
CA LEU A 60 4.16 3.62 8.09
C LEU A 60 3.65 4.30 6.82
N ILE A 61 4.25 5.43 6.43
CA ILE A 61 3.86 6.18 5.22
C ILE A 61 4.03 5.32 3.97
N SER A 62 5.14 4.58 3.85
CA SER A 62 5.40 3.76 2.67
C SER A 62 4.44 2.58 2.57
N PHE A 63 4.08 1.99 3.70
CA PHE A 63 3.10 0.91 3.77
C PHE A 63 1.69 1.40 3.39
N PHE A 64 1.22 2.49 4.00
CA PHE A 64 -0.08 3.08 3.64
C PHE A 64 -0.10 3.60 2.20
N GLY A 65 0.95 4.30 1.78
CA GLY A 65 1.08 4.80 0.41
C GLY A 65 1.03 3.67 -0.61
N GLY A 66 1.83 2.61 -0.43
CA GLY A 66 1.80 1.43 -1.30
C GLY A 66 0.43 0.74 -1.29
N PHE A 67 -0.23 0.66 -0.13
CA PHE A 67 -1.56 0.08 -0.03
C PHE A 67 -2.59 0.89 -0.83
N PHE A 68 -2.70 2.20 -0.61
CA PHE A 68 -3.64 3.06 -1.34
C PHE A 68 -3.35 3.10 -2.84
N LEU A 69 -2.07 3.15 -3.24
CA LEU A 69 -1.70 3.03 -4.66
C LEU A 69 -2.08 1.67 -5.25
N SER A 70 -2.08 0.60 -4.45
CA SER A 70 -2.51 -0.72 -4.91
C SER A 70 -4.02 -0.76 -5.15
N LEU A 71 -4.78 -0.09 -4.28
CA LEU A 71 -6.23 0.03 -4.43
C LEU A 71 -6.65 0.83 -5.66
N THR A 72 -5.84 1.77 -6.13
CA THR A 72 -6.09 2.52 -7.38
C THR A 72 -5.53 1.81 -8.62
N ALA A 73 -4.40 1.10 -8.48
CA ALA A 73 -3.76 0.33 -9.54
C ALA A 73 -4.65 -0.78 -10.11
N ILE A 74 -5.26 -1.58 -9.23
CA ILE A 74 -6.08 -2.74 -9.60
C ILE A 74 -7.30 -2.32 -10.45
N PRO A 75 -8.13 -1.36 -10.04
CA PRO A 75 -9.29 -0.98 -10.84
C PRO A 75 -8.92 -0.25 -12.13
N CYS A 76 -7.83 0.54 -12.16
CA CYS A 76 -7.34 1.10 -13.42
C CYS A 76 -6.98 0.00 -14.43
N PHE A 77 -6.31 -1.07 -13.98
CA PHE A 77 -6.03 -2.23 -14.84
C PHE A 77 -7.32 -2.88 -15.37
N PHE A 78 -8.32 -3.09 -14.50
CA PHE A 78 -9.58 -3.68 -14.93
C PHE A 78 -10.39 -2.77 -15.85
N ILE A 79 -10.43 -1.45 -15.65
CA ILE A 79 -11.09 -0.50 -16.56
C ILE A 79 -10.45 -0.56 -17.95
N GLU A 80 -9.13 -0.58 -18.01
CA GLU A 80 -8.40 -0.63 -19.28
C GLU A 80 -8.64 -1.97 -20.00
N GLN A 81 -8.65 -3.09 -19.27
CA GLN A 81 -9.01 -4.39 -19.82
C GLN A 81 -10.52 -4.49 -20.18
N ALA A 82 -11.39 -3.77 -19.45
CA ALA A 82 -12.85 -3.75 -19.61
C ALA A 82 -13.33 -2.93 -20.80
N THR A 83 -12.53 -1.99 -21.33
CA THR A 83 -12.85 -1.34 -22.61
C THR A 83 -12.99 -2.35 -23.76
N ARG A 84 -12.45 -3.58 -23.61
CA ARG A 84 -12.73 -4.71 -24.51
C ARG A 84 -13.92 -5.58 -24.11
N HIS A 85 -14.31 -5.63 -22.82
CA HIS A 85 -15.40 -6.49 -22.32
C HIS A 85 -16.15 -5.85 -21.13
N THR A 86 -17.44 -5.54 -21.33
CA THR A 86 -18.32 -4.84 -20.37
C THR A 86 -18.45 -5.50 -18.99
N TRP A 87 -18.30 -6.83 -18.89
CA TRP A 87 -18.39 -7.58 -17.64
C TRP A 87 -17.25 -7.26 -16.65
N ALA A 88 -16.06 -6.90 -17.16
CA ALA A 88 -14.93 -6.54 -16.30
C ALA A 88 -15.14 -5.18 -15.59
N LEU A 89 -16.00 -4.31 -16.13
CA LEU A 89 -16.34 -3.02 -15.54
C LEU A 89 -17.17 -3.18 -14.26
N VAL A 90 -18.08 -4.16 -14.25
CA VAL A 90 -18.91 -4.50 -13.07
C VAL A 90 -18.05 -5.07 -11.94
N ILE A 91 -17.15 -6.01 -12.26
CA ILE A 91 -16.21 -6.60 -11.29
C ILE A 91 -15.27 -5.52 -10.72
N CYS A 92 -14.82 -4.60 -11.58
CA CYS A 92 -14.01 -3.46 -11.18
C CYS A 92 -14.73 -2.54 -10.19
N GLY A 93 -16.00 -2.18 -10.47
CA GLY A 93 -16.81 -1.35 -9.58
C GLY A 93 -16.96 -1.96 -8.19
N ILE A 94 -17.21 -3.28 -8.12
CA ILE A 94 -17.29 -4.01 -6.86
C ILE A 94 -15.93 -3.95 -6.12
N GLY A 95 -14.82 -4.16 -6.83
CA GLY A 95 -13.48 -4.08 -6.25
C GLY A 95 -13.15 -2.70 -5.64
N VAL A 96 -13.54 -1.61 -6.32
CA VAL A 96 -13.36 -0.24 -5.81
C VAL A 96 -14.16 -0.03 -4.52
N ILE A 97 -15.42 -0.48 -4.49
CA ILE A 97 -16.30 -0.31 -3.33
C ILE A 97 -15.73 -1.08 -2.12
N VAL A 98 -15.32 -2.35 -2.30
CA VAL A 98 -14.72 -3.16 -1.24
C VAL A 98 -13.43 -2.52 -0.71
N SER A 99 -12.63 -1.96 -1.61
CA SER A 99 -11.37 -1.27 -1.27
C SER A 99 -11.61 -0.01 -0.46
N PHE A 100 -12.63 0.77 -0.84
CA PHE A 100 -13.01 2.00 -0.13
C PHE A 100 -13.55 1.69 1.27
N VAL A 101 -14.41 0.68 1.40
CA VAL A 101 -14.95 0.20 2.69
C VAL A 101 -13.82 -0.30 3.59
N SER A 102 -12.89 -1.11 3.05
CA SER A 102 -11.75 -1.63 3.81
C SER A 102 -10.84 -0.52 4.33
N SER A 103 -10.63 0.52 3.52
CA SER A 103 -9.84 1.69 3.91
C SER A 103 -10.49 2.48 5.04
N GLY A 104 -11.82 2.70 4.96
CA GLY A 104 -12.58 3.36 6.02
C GLY A 104 -12.54 2.59 7.34
N LEU A 105 -12.68 1.26 7.28
CA LEU A 105 -12.55 0.40 8.46
C LEU A 105 -11.16 0.55 9.10
N LEU A 106 -10.08 0.52 8.29
CA LEU A 106 -8.71 0.67 8.79
C LEU A 106 -8.50 1.98 9.57
N ILE A 107 -9.03 3.09 9.06
CA ILE A 107 -8.96 4.40 9.74
C ILE A 107 -9.70 4.34 11.08
N ILE A 108 -10.87 3.72 11.14
CA ILE A 108 -11.63 3.54 12.38
C ILE A 108 -10.83 2.71 13.39
N TRP A 109 -10.20 1.62 12.97
CA TRP A 109 -9.37 0.78 13.83
C TRP A 109 -8.17 1.54 14.40
N ILE A 110 -7.54 2.41 13.60
CA ILE A 110 -6.43 3.26 14.07
C ILE A 110 -6.93 4.26 15.13
N ILE A 111 -8.06 4.92 14.88
CA ILE A 111 -8.65 5.88 15.83
C ILE A 111 -9.01 5.18 17.15
N LEU A 112 -9.63 4.01 17.07
CA LEU A 112 -9.97 3.19 18.25
C LEU A 112 -8.73 2.74 19.01
N GLY A 113 -7.67 2.32 18.30
CA GLY A 113 -6.39 1.97 18.90
C GLY A 113 -5.74 3.13 19.66
N ILE A 114 -5.77 4.34 19.08
CA ILE A 114 -5.26 5.55 19.74
C ILE A 114 -6.08 5.89 20.98
N LEU A 115 -7.42 5.82 20.91
CA LEU A 115 -8.31 6.05 22.04
C LEU A 115 -8.07 5.04 23.18
N SER A 116 -7.85 3.78 22.85
CA SER A 116 -7.53 2.72 23.83
C SER A 116 -6.22 2.94 24.57
N LEU A 117 -5.23 3.59 23.93
CA LEU A 117 -3.93 3.90 24.56
C LEU A 117 -4.00 5.10 25.51
N ASN A 118 -5.01 5.96 25.35
CA ASN A 118 -5.18 7.17 26.15
C ASN A 118 -6.06 6.96 27.40
N SER A 119 -6.62 5.76 27.58
CA SER A 119 -7.52 5.43 28.70
C SER A 119 -6.87 4.57 29.79
N GLY A 120 -5.55 4.36 29.75
CA GLY A 120 -4.75 3.67 30.77
C GLY A 120 -3.80 4.62 31.46
#